data_AF-A0A940HJV7-F1
#
_entry.id   AF-A0A940HJV7-F1
#
_cell.length_a   1.000
_cell.length_b   1.000
_cell.length_c   1.000
_cell.angle_alpha   90.00
_cell.angle_beta   90.00
_cell.angle_gamma   90.00
#
_symmetry.space_group_name_H-M   'P 1'
#
loop_
_entity.id
_entity.type
_entity.pdbx_description
1 polymer ?
#
loop_
_entity_poly.entity_id
_entity_poly.type
_entity_poly.pdbx_seq_one_letter_code
_entity_poly.pdbx_strand_id
1 'polypeptide(L)' 'MPRSILLLIFLLFSITNLLAQPKEQLPPDLDKYIQKVLQTFEVPGVAVGIVKNGKTILAKGYGIKKLGHPEPVDK' A
#
# COMPACT_ATOMS: atom_id res chain seq x y z
N MET A 1 -5.48 -12.84 44.81
CA MET A 1 -5.50 -12.84 43.32
C MET A 1 -4.97 -14.19 42.84
N PRO A 2 -5.80 -15.04 42.20
CA PRO A 2 -5.32 -16.34 41.71
C PRO A 2 -4.29 -16.13 40.60
N ARG A 3 -3.17 -16.87 40.66
CA ARG A 3 -2.07 -16.81 39.68
C ARG A 3 -2.54 -17.02 38.23
N SER A 4 -3.65 -17.73 38.04
CA SER A 4 -4.29 -17.94 36.74
C SER A 4 -4.83 -16.65 36.09
N ILE A 5 -5.31 -15.69 36.87
CA ILE A 5 -5.80 -14.41 36.35
C ILE A 5 -4.64 -13.55 35.83
N LEU A 6 -3.50 -13.55 36.54
CA LEU A 6 -2.32 -12.80 36.11
C LEU A 6 -1.75 -13.34 34.78
N LEU A 7 -1.73 -14.67 34.63
CA LEU A 7 -1.31 -15.33 33.39
C LEU A 7 -2.26 -15.02 32.22
N LEU A 8 -3.57 -14.98 32.47
CA LEU A 8 -4.56 -14.67 31.44
C LEU A 8 -4.43 -13.22 30.94
N ILE A 9 -4.23 -12.27 31.85
CA ILE A 9 -4.00 -10.85 31.50
C ILE A 9 -2.71 -10.68 30.70
N PHE A 10 -1.63 -11.37 31.09
CA PHE A 10 -0.36 -11.32 30.38
C PHE A 10 -0.47 -11.94 28.97
N LEU A 11 -1.24 -13.02 28.82
CA LEU A 11 -1.52 -13.64 27.53
C LEU A 11 -2.34 -12.72 26.62
N LEU A 12 -3.39 -12.10 27.16
CA LEU A 12 -4.21 -11.12 26.44
C LEU A 12 -3.40 -9.89 26.00
N PHE A 13 -2.48 -9.41 26.84
CA PHE A 13 -1.58 -8.29 26.51
C PHE A 13 -0.55 -8.64 25.44
N SER A 14 -0.10 -9.90 25.36
CA SER A 14 0.84 -10.32 24.33
C SER A 14 0.19 -10.39 22.93
N ILE A 15 -1.10 -10.70 22.85
CA ILE A 15 -1.85 -10.81 21.58
C ILE A 15 -2.07 -9.43 20.94
N THR A 16 -2.28 -8.37 21.73
CA THR A 16 -2.51 -7.02 21.20
C THR A 16 -1.26 -6.43 20.53
N ASN A 17 -0.06 -6.74 21.03
CA ASN A 17 1.21 -6.29 20.45
C ASN A 17 1.46 -6.85 19.04
N LEU A 18 0.90 -8.01 18.70
CA LEU A 18 1.08 -8.65 17.39
C LEU A 18 0.32 -7.93 16.27
N LEU A 19 -0.80 -7.27 16.58
CA LEU A 19 -1.63 -6.54 15.61
C LEU A 19 -1.20 -5.09 15.39
N ALA A 20 -0.28 -4.57 16.21
CA ALA A 20 0.18 -3.18 16.17
C ALA A 20 1.34 -2.92 15.21
N GLN A 21 1.68 -3.88 14.33
CA GLN A 21 2.75 -3.68 13.36
C GLN A 21 2.42 -2.49 12.45
N PRO A 22 3.34 -1.53 12.25
CA PRO A 22 3.15 -0.45 11.31
C PRO A 22 2.94 -1.04 9.91
N LYS A 23 1.71 -0.98 9.41
CA LYS A 23 1.45 -1.29 8.00
C LYS A 23 2.24 -0.27 7.19
N GLU A 24 3.09 -0.74 6.28
CA GLU A 24 3.81 0.16 5.38
C GLU A 24 2.79 0.84 4.48
N GLN A 25 2.44 2.06 4.84
CA GLN A 25 1.45 2.86 4.15
C GLN A 25 2.13 3.77 3.13
N LEU A 26 1.52 3.84 1.96
CA LEU A 26 1.88 4.82 0.95
C LEU A 26 1.32 6.19 1.35
N PRO A 27 1.94 7.29 0.88
CA PRO A 27 1.35 8.61 1.04
C PRO A 27 -0.09 8.62 0.49
N PRO A 28 -1.06 9.21 1.20
CA PRO A 28 -2.48 9.16 0.82
C PRO A 28 -2.76 9.81 -0.54
N ASP A 29 -1.92 10.75 -0.97
CA ASP A 29 -2.07 11.47 -2.24
C ASP A 29 -1.13 10.96 -3.34
N LEU A 30 -0.48 9.80 -3.17
CA LEU A 30 0.44 9.25 -4.16
C LEU A 30 -0.22 9.06 -5.53
N ASP A 31 -1.44 8.52 -5.56
CA ASP A 31 -2.18 8.29 -6.81
C ASP A 31 -2.49 9.60 -7.54
N LYS A 32 -2.89 10.64 -6.80
CA LYS A 32 -3.16 11.97 -7.38
C LYS A 32 -1.89 12.61 -7.93
N TYR A 33 -0.78 12.45 -7.21
CA TYR A 33 0.51 12.93 -7.67
C TYR A 33 0.92 12.26 -8.99
N ILE A 34 0.79 10.93 -9.07
CA ILE A 34 1.09 10.20 -10.30
C ILE A 34 0.17 10.66 -11.44
N GLN A 35 -1.13 10.83 -11.20
CA GLN A 35 -2.06 11.38 -12.20
C GLN A 35 -1.65 12.78 -12.69
N LYS A 36 -1.17 13.65 -11.79
CA LYS A 36 -0.65 14.98 -12.17
C LYS A 36 0.61 14.88 -13.03
N VAL A 37 1.49 13.93 -12.74
CA VAL A 37 2.69 13.65 -13.55
C VAL A 37 2.27 13.20 -14.96
N LEU A 38 1.29 12.29 -15.09
CA LEU A 38 0.78 11.86 -16.40
C LEU A 38 0.34 13.06 -17.25
N GLN A 39 -0.42 13.98 -16.65
CA GLN A 39 -0.91 15.18 -17.32
C GLN A 39 0.21 16.16 -17.66
N THR A 40 1.16 16.36 -16.74
CA THR A 40 2.24 17.35 -16.88
C THR A 40 3.20 16.99 -18.01
N PHE A 41 3.45 15.69 -18.22
CA PHE A 41 4.35 15.19 -19.26
C PHE A 41 3.62 14.64 -20.48
N GLU A 42 2.29 14.78 -20.54
CA GLU A 42 1.45 14.30 -21.64
C GLU A 42 1.69 12.82 -21.99
N VAL A 43 1.94 11.99 -20.98
CA VAL A 43 2.19 10.56 -21.17
C VAL A 43 0.89 9.76 -21.03
N PRO A 44 0.63 8.79 -21.93
CA PRO A 44 -0.62 8.03 -21.93
C PRO A 44 -0.79 7.18 -20.67
N GLY A 45 0.30 6.61 -20.14
CA GLY A 45 0.26 5.79 -18.93
C GLY A 45 1.63 5.37 -18.43
N VAL A 46 1.68 4.87 -17.18
CA VAL A 46 2.89 4.39 -16.49
C VAL A 46 2.56 3.23 -15.55
N ALA A 47 3.50 2.32 -15.35
CA ALA A 47 3.43 1.28 -14.31
C ALA A 47 4.38 1.64 -13.15
N VAL A 48 3.89 1.56 -11.91
CA VAL A 48 4.65 1.90 -10.71
C VAL A 48 4.70 0.71 -9.76
N GLY A 49 5.92 0.31 -9.40
CA GLY A 49 6.19 -0.69 -8.38
C GLY A 49 6.94 -0.06 -7.20
N ILE A 50 6.51 -0.33 -5.97
CA ILE A 50 7.20 0.13 -4.75
C ILE A 50 7.48 -1.07 -3.87
N VAL A 51 8.75 -1.26 -3.54
CA VAL A 51 9.24 -2.31 -2.63
C VAL A 51 9.86 -1.65 -1.41
N LYS A 52 9.43 -2.09 -0.23
CA LYS A 52 9.99 -1.64 1.05
C LYS A 52 10.16 -2.84 1.96
N ASN A 53 11.31 -2.93 2.63
CA ASN A 53 11.69 -4.07 3.48
C ASN A 53 11.52 -5.44 2.79
N GLY A 54 11.86 -5.52 1.50
CA GLY A 54 11.73 -6.74 0.71
C GLY A 54 10.29 -7.13 0.36
N LYS A 55 9.29 -6.32 0.72
CA LYS A 55 7.88 -6.53 0.41
C LYS A 55 7.41 -5.55 -0.65
N THR A 56 6.70 -6.04 -1.66
CA THR A 56 6.00 -5.18 -2.62
C THR A 56 4.80 -4.54 -1.96
N ILE A 57 4.82 -3.21 -1.80
CA ILE A 57 3.74 -2.42 -1.18
C ILE A 57 2.90 -1.67 -2.22
N LEU A 58 3.36 -1.56 -3.47
CA LEU A 58 2.59 -1.11 -4.63
C LEU A 58 3.02 -1.87 -5.87
N ALA A 59 2.06 -2.29 -6.69
CA ALA A 59 2.26 -2.71 -8.07
C ALA A 59 0.99 -2.34 -8.85
N LYS A 60 1.02 -1.22 -9.56
CA LYS A 60 -0.18 -0.62 -10.18
C LYS A 60 0.16 0.10 -11.49
N GLY A 61 -0.76 0.00 -12.45
CA GLY A 61 -0.75 0.79 -13.68
C GLY A 61 -1.60 2.06 -13.53
N TYR A 62 -1.18 3.12 -14.20
CA TYR A 62 -1.88 4.39 -14.24
C TYR A 62 -2.02 4.81 -15.70
N GLY A 63 -3.20 5.30 -16.08
CA GLY A 63 -3.48 5.72 -17.46
C GLY A 63 -3.73 4.53 -18.41
N ILE A 64 -3.46 4.75 -19.69
CA ILE A 64 -3.73 3.84 -20.81
C ILE A 64 -2.44 3.39 -21.51
N LYS A 65 -2.47 2.21 -22.15
CA LYS A 65 -1.31 1.66 -22.86
C LYS A 65 -0.96 2.43 -24.12
N LYS A 66 -1.96 2.96 -24.82
CA LYS A 66 -1.82 3.60 -26.13
C LYS A 66 -2.75 4.79 -26.24
N LEU A 67 -2.26 5.88 -26.82
CA LEU A 67 -3.10 7.03 -27.15
C LEU A 67 -4.27 6.62 -28.06
N GLY A 68 -5.45 7.17 -27.78
CA GLY A 68 -6.67 6.89 -28.53
C GLY A 68 -7.30 5.51 -28.27
N HIS A 69 -6.70 4.67 -27.43
CA HIS A 69 -7.27 3.38 -27.06
C HIS A 69 -7.54 3.31 -25.55
N PRO A 70 -8.70 2.81 -25.10
CA PRO A 70 -9.11 2.89 -23.71
C PRO A 70 -8.46 1.81 -22.82
N GLU A 71 -7.55 0.98 -23.33
CA GLU A 71 -7.00 -0.11 -22.50
C GLU A 71 -6.09 0.44 -21.40
N PRO A 72 -6.37 0.15 -20.12
CA PRO A 72 -5.56 0.64 -19.01
C PRO A 72 -4.20 -0.06 -18.97
N VAL A 73 -3.20 0.59 -18.38
CA VAL A 73 -1.84 0.03 -18.27
C VAL A 73 -1.83 -1.31 -17.53
N ASP A 74 -2.63 -1.44 -16.47
CA ASP A 74 -2.80 -2.66 -15.68
C ASP A 74 -4.15 -3.34 -15.97
N LYS A 75 -4.24 -4.02 -17.12
CA LYS A 75 -5.11 -5.18 -17.42
C LYS A 75 -4.71 -5.82 -18.74
#